data_AF-A0A5K1DKJ9-F1
#
_entry.id   AF-A0A5K1DKJ9-F1
#
_cell.length_a   1.000
_cell.length_b   1.000
_cell.length_c   1.000
_cell.angle_alpha   90.00
_cell.angle_beta   90.00
_cell.angle_gamma   90.00
#
_symmetry.space_group_name_H-M   'P 1'
#
loop_
_entity.id
_entity.type
_entity.pdbx_description
1 polymer ?
#
loop_
_entity_poly.entity_id
_entity_poly.type
_entity_poly.pdbx_seq_one_letter_code
_entity_poly.pdbx_strand_id
1 'polypeptide(L)' 'GVLIVGERGTGKTSLALAIAAEARVPVVEVKARQLEAGLWVGQSASNVRELFQTARDL' A
#
# COMPACT_ATOMS: atom_id res chain seq x y z
N GLY A 1 -11.34 -0.35 -6.11
CA GLY A 1 -9.99 0.26 -6.07
C GLY A 1 -9.95 1.45 -7.01
N VAL A 2 -9.01 2.37 -6.80
CA VAL A 2 -8.80 3.57 -7.63
C VAL A 2 -7.33 3.59 -8.05
N LEU A 3 -7.04 4.05 -9.27
CA LEU A 3 -5.67 4.24 -9.77
C LEU A 3 -5.43 5.73 -10.01
N ILE A 4 -4.37 6.29 -9.41
CA ILE A 4 -3.99 7.71 -9.57
C ILE A 4 -2.70 7.76 -10.39
N VAL A 5 -2.76 8.38 -11.58
CA VAL A 5 -1.64 8.46 -12.54
C VAL A 5 -1.31 9.91 -12.86
N GLY A 6 -0.03 10.20 -13.10
CA GLY A 6 0.47 11.51 -13.52
C GLY A 6 1.98 11.60 -13.36
N GLU A 7 2.59 12.66 -13.88
CA GLU A 7 4.03 12.91 -13.80
C GLU A 7 4.56 13.01 -12.36
N ARG A 8 5.87 12.84 -12.16
CA ARG A 8 6.47 12.99 -10.83
C ARG A 8 6.24 14.43 -10.33
N GLY A 9 5.82 14.57 -9.07
CA GLY A 9 5.59 15.88 -8.44
C GLY A 9 4.14 16.37 -8.47
N THR A 10 3.21 15.69 -9.15
CA THR A 10 1.78 16.07 -9.20
C THR A 10 0.98 15.79 -7.91
N GLY A 11 1.64 15.55 -6.78
CA GLY A 11 0.97 15.40 -5.48
C GLY A 11 0.19 14.10 -5.23
N LYS A 12 0.33 13.06 -6.07
CA LYS A 12 -0.42 11.78 -5.95
C LYS A 12 -0.37 11.16 -4.55
N THR A 13 0.83 11.07 -3.96
CA THR A 13 1.02 10.52 -2.61
C THR A 13 0.39 11.42 -1.56
N SER A 14 0.60 12.74 -1.66
CA SER A 14 0.02 13.72 -0.75
C SER A 14 -1.51 13.70 -0.78
N LEU A 15 -2.11 13.52 -1.96
CA LEU A 15 -3.56 13.40 -2.12
C LEU A 15 -4.11 12.18 -1.38
N ALA A 16 -3.47 11.01 -1.52
CA ALA A 16 -3.89 9.80 -0.81
C ALA A 16 -3.82 9.97 0.72
N LEU A 17 -2.74 10.58 1.21
CA LEU A 17 -2.56 10.87 2.65
C LEU A 17 -3.57 11.91 3.16
N ALA A 18 -3.85 12.94 2.38
CA ALA A 18 -4.84 13.97 2.73
C ALA A 18 -6.24 13.36 2.85
N ILE A 19 -6.64 12.51 1.89
CA ILE A 19 -7.93 11.80 1.94
C ILE A 19 -8.05 10.96 3.21
N ALA A 20 -7.01 10.21 3.57
CA ALA A 20 -7.04 9.38 4.77
C ALA A 20 -7.08 10.21 6.07
N ALA A 21 -6.36 11.33 6.12
CA ALA A 21 -6.39 12.26 7.24
C ALA A 21 -7.78 12.91 7.42
N GLU A 22 -8.39 13.38 6.33
CA GLU A 22 -9.76 13.93 6.29
C GLU A 22 -10.79 12.89 6.76
N ALA A 23 -10.68 11.65 6.28
CA ALA A 23 -11.58 10.55 6.65
C ALA A 23 -11.28 9.95 8.03
N ARG A 24 -10.16 10.33 8.68
CA ARG A 24 -9.68 9.79 9.97
C ARG A 24 -9.55 8.26 9.98
N VAL A 25 -9.06 7.69 8.88
CA VAL A 25 -8.83 6.25 8.73
C VAL A 25 -7.34 5.92 8.75
N PRO A 26 -6.94 4.74 9.26
CA PRO A 26 -5.55 4.31 9.20
C PRO A 26 -5.09 4.11 7.75
N VAL A 27 -3.80 4.34 7.51
CA VAL A 27 -3.16 4.15 6.20
C VAL A 27 -2.15 3.02 6.29
N VAL A 28 -2.28 2.05 5.39
CA VAL A 28 -1.28 1.00 5.17
C VAL A 28 -0.47 1.37 3.92
N GLU A 29 0.75 1.87 4.13
CA GLU A 29 1.67 2.17 3.03
C GLU A 29 2.41 0.89 2.59
N VAL A 30 2.45 0.65 1.27
CA VAL A 30 3.13 -0.51 0.69
C VAL A 30 4.04 -0.07 -0.44
N LYS A 31 5.31 -0.44 -0.36
CA LYS A 31 6.30 -0.28 -1.42
C LYS A 31 6.37 -1.56 -2.24
N ALA A 32 6.58 -1.43 -3.55
CA ALA A 32 6.67 -2.57 -4.47
C ALA A 32 7.63 -3.67 -3.98
N ARG A 33 8.80 -3.26 -3.45
CA ARG A 33 9.81 -4.17 -2.89
C ARG A 33 9.31 -5.07 -1.75
N GLN A 34 8.29 -4.66 -0.99
CA GLN A 34 7.72 -5.49 0.07
C GLN A 34 6.90 -6.67 -0.49
N LEU A 35 6.46 -6.58 -1.74
CA LEU A 35 5.68 -7.62 -2.41
C LEU A 35 6.53 -8.49 -3.34
N GLU A 36 7.79 -8.13 -3.56
CA GLU A 36 8.72 -8.89 -4.40
C GLU A 36 9.02 -10.28 -3.81
N ALA A 37 9.28 -11.25 -4.69
CA ALA A 37 9.70 -12.58 -4.27
C ALA A 37 11.09 -12.50 -3.63
N GLY A 38 11.18 -12.96 -2.38
CA GLY A 38 12.47 -13.13 -1.69
C GLY A 38 13.21 -14.38 -2.16
N LEU A 39 14.13 -14.87 -1.33
CA LEU A 39 14.95 -16.06 -1.61
C LEU A 39 14.14 -17.38 -1.68
N TRP A 40 12.90 -17.39 -1.23
CA TRP A 40 12.08 -18.59 -1.05
C TRP A 40 10.81 -18.56 -1.91
N VAL A 41 10.48 -19.71 -2.48
CA VAL A 41 9.24 -19.91 -3.26
C VAL A 41 8.03 -19.67 -2.36
N GLY A 42 7.09 -18.85 -2.83
CA GLY A 42 5.85 -18.55 -2.09
C GLY A 42 5.92 -17.34 -1.15
N GLN A 43 7.11 -16.75 -0.93
CA GLN A 43 7.27 -15.59 -0.03
C GLN A 43 6.40 -14.40 -0.46
N SER A 44 6.37 -14.07 -1.76
CA SER A 44 5.56 -12.96 -2.28
C SER A 44 4.06 -13.13 -1.96
N ALA A 45 3.52 -14.34 -2.15
CA ALA A 45 2.12 -14.63 -1.83
C ALA A 45 1.84 -14.55 -0.32
N SER A 46 2.80 -14.94 0.52
CA SER A 46 2.71 -14.77 1.97
C SER A 46 2.68 -13.29 2.37
N ASN A 47 3.57 -12.47 1.80
CA ASN A 47 3.63 -11.03 2.08
C ASN A 47 2.31 -10.33 1.73
N VAL A 48 1.70 -10.69 0.60
CA VAL A 48 0.38 -10.15 0.23
C VAL A 48 -0.68 -10.53 1.27
N ARG A 49 -0.72 -11.80 1.71
CA ARG A 49 -1.70 -12.23 2.74
C ARG A 49 -1.52 -11.50 4.06
N GLU A 50 -0.29 -11.39 4.53
CA GLU A 50 0.05 -10.72 5.78
C GLU A 50 -0.29 -9.23 5.73
N LEU A 51 -0.04 -8.57 4.60
CA LEU A 51 -0.43 -7.19 4.35
C LEU A 51 -1.94 -6.98 4.50
N PHE A 52 -2.75 -7.82 3.84
CA PHE A 52 -4.20 -7.73 3.93
C PHE A 52 -4.71 -8.11 5.33
N GLN A 53 -4.04 -9.02 6.04
CA GLN A 53 -4.37 -9.35 7.42
C GLN A 53 -4.12 -8.14 8.33
N THR A 54 -2.95 -7.51 8.22
CA THR A 54 -2.61 -6.28 8.95
C THR A 54 -3.66 -5.19 8.72
N ALA A 55 -4.08 -4.99 7.47
CA ALA A 55 -5.10 -4.00 7.13
C ALA A 55 -6.49 -4.30 7.72
N ARG A 56 -6.82 -5.58 8.00
CA ARG A 56 -8.07 -5.98 8.66
C ARG A 56 -8.03 -5.81 10.18
N ASP A 57 -6.83 -5.86 10.75
CA ASP A 57 -6.61 -5.79 12.20
C ASP A 57 -6.43 -4.33 12.70
N LEU A 58 -6.39 -3.36 11.78
CA LEU A 58 -6.39 -1.91 12.05
C LEU A 58 -7.82 -1.37 12.21
#